data_AF-A0A2G2YEA2-F1
#
_entry.id   AF-A0A2G2YEA2-F1
#
_cell.length_a   1.000
_cell.length_b   1.000
_cell.length_c   1.000
_cell.angle_alpha   90.00
_cell.angle_beta   90.00
_cell.angle_gamma   90.00
#
_symmetry.space_group_name_H-M   'P 1'
#
loop_
_entity.id
_entity.type
_entity.pdbx_description
1 polymer ?
#
loop_
_entity_poly.entity_id
_entity_poly.type
_entity_poly.pdbx_seq_one_letter_code
_entity_poly.pdbx_strand_id
1 'polypeptide(L)'
;MIIRSPEPEVKILVDRDPVKTSFEEWARPSHFSRTIAKGPDTTTWICNLHADAHYFDSHTSDLEEISRKVFSAHFSQLSIIFLSLSGLYFHDARFSNYEEWLSDPTHIGLSAQSRNVLVNYSEITGNERDVSVNHSISMLKECFPEDGEEENALTSSLSYSPAKA
;
A
#
# COMPACT_ATOMS: atom_id res chain seq x y z
N MET A 1 40.05 12.33 -33.94
CA MET A 1 40.03 11.13 -33.07
C MET A 1 39.81 11.62 -31.65
N ILE A 2 38.61 11.44 -31.09
CA ILE A 2 38.32 11.82 -29.71
C ILE A 2 38.67 10.61 -28.84
N ILE A 3 39.74 10.71 -28.06
CA ILE A 3 40.13 9.68 -27.10
C ILE A 3 39.21 9.83 -25.88
N ARG A 4 38.26 8.91 -25.70
CA ARG A 4 37.49 8.83 -24.46
C ARG A 4 38.42 8.31 -23.35
N SER A 5 38.51 9.05 -22.24
CA SER A 5 39.17 8.58 -21.02
C SER A 5 38.49 7.28 -20.56
N PRO A 6 39.24 6.28 -20.06
CA PRO A 6 38.62 5.08 -19.49
C PRO A 6 37.65 5.47 -18.38
N GLU A 7 36.42 4.93 -18.42
CA GLU A 7 35.44 5.15 -17.37
C GLU A 7 35.93 4.51 -16.06
N PRO A 8 35.70 5.16 -14.90
CA PRO A 8 36.10 4.60 -13.63
C PRO A 8 35.33 3.29 -13.36
N GLU A 9 36.08 2.22 -13.09
CA GLU A 9 35.52 0.91 -12.74
C GLU A 9 34.78 1.00 -11.39
N VAL A 10 33.46 0.80 -11.41
CA VAL A 10 32.63 0.81 -10.20
C VAL A 10 32.84 -0.50 -9.43
N LYS A 11 33.32 -0.40 -8.19
CA LYS A 11 33.52 -1.54 -7.30
C LYS A 11 32.32 -1.72 -6.37
N ILE A 12 31.84 -2.94 -6.23
CA ILE A 12 30.80 -3.30 -5.27
C ILE A 12 31.47 -3.59 -3.92
N LEU A 13 31.13 -2.81 -2.90
CA LEU A 13 31.61 -2.97 -1.53
C LEU A 13 30.39 -3.24 -0.64
N VAL A 14 30.45 -4.31 0.17
CA VAL A 14 29.35 -4.73 1.06
C VAL A 14 29.94 -5.29 2.34
N ASP A 15 29.44 -4.81 3.48
CA ASP A 15 29.77 -5.39 4.79
C ASP A 15 29.00 -6.68 5.04
N ARG A 16 29.67 -7.65 5.64
CA ARG A 16 29.05 -8.91 6.05
C ARG A 16 28.51 -8.79 7.47
N ASP A 17 27.25 -9.20 7.64
CA ASP A 17 26.57 -9.28 8.94
C ASP A 17 26.73 -8.02 9.81
N PRO A 18 26.43 -6.83 9.27
CA PRO A 18 26.60 -5.55 9.98
C PRO A 18 25.72 -5.45 11.23
N VAL A 19 24.57 -6.14 11.24
CA VAL A 19 23.59 -6.16 12.33
C VAL A 19 23.19 -7.60 12.60
N LYS A 20 23.28 -8.03 13.86
CA LYS A 20 22.88 -9.37 14.29
C LYS A 20 21.36 -9.50 14.25
N THR A 21 20.86 -10.56 13.61
CA THR A 21 19.44 -10.90 13.63
C THR A 21 19.04 -11.44 15.01
N SER A 22 18.13 -10.74 15.69
CA SER A 22 17.61 -11.15 17.00
C SER A 22 16.27 -10.46 17.32
N PHE A 23 15.53 -10.99 18.30
CA PHE A 23 14.30 -10.39 18.82
C PHE A 23 14.52 -9.41 19.98
N GLU A 24 15.76 -9.19 20.40
CA GLU A 24 16.07 -8.37 21.58
C GLU A 24 15.53 -6.94 21.45
N GLU A 25 15.73 -6.32 20.28
CA GLU A 25 15.24 -4.96 20.00
C GLU A 25 13.73 -4.87 19.81
N TRP A 26 13.06 -5.99 19.50
CA TRP A 26 11.59 -6.02 19.35
C TRP A 26 10.88 -5.89 20.70
N ALA A 27 11.52 -6.32 21.79
CA ALA A 27 11.03 -6.09 23.15
C ALA A 27 11.16 -4.62 23.60
N ARG A 28 11.88 -3.79 22.82
CA ARG A 28 12.19 -2.39 23.12
C ARG A 28 11.67 -1.50 21.99
N PRO A 29 10.37 -1.17 21.97
CA PRO A 29 9.73 -0.47 20.85
C PRO A 29 10.43 0.84 20.47
N SER A 30 11.02 1.55 21.42
CA SER A 30 11.72 2.83 21.24
C SER A 30 13.23 2.72 21.03
N HIS A 31 13.78 1.54 20.72
CA HIS A 31 15.25 1.33 20.62
C HIS A 31 15.95 2.26 19.61
N PHE A 32 15.22 2.68 18.59
CA PHE A 32 15.75 3.50 17.49
C PHE A 32 15.91 4.99 17.83
N SER A 33 15.32 5.49 18.92
CA SER A 33 15.36 6.92 19.27
C SER A 33 15.67 7.14 20.74
N ARG A 34 16.75 7.89 21.00
CA ARG A 34 17.17 8.25 22.38
C ARG A 34 16.13 9.11 23.10
N THR A 35 15.33 9.88 22.37
CA THR A 35 14.32 10.79 22.91
C THR A 35 13.14 10.03 23.52
N ILE A 36 12.72 8.94 22.90
CA ILE A 36 11.63 8.08 23.36
C ILE A 36 12.11 6.79 24.06
N ALA A 37 13.43 6.55 24.14
CA ALA A 37 14.03 5.36 24.74
C ALA A 37 13.68 5.12 26.22
N LYS A 38 13.30 6.17 26.96
CA LYS A 38 12.96 6.08 28.39
C LYS A 38 11.64 5.38 28.67
N GLY A 39 10.79 5.22 27.65
CA GLY A 39 9.49 4.56 27.77
C GLY A 39 8.31 5.53 27.90
N PRO A 40 7.09 4.98 28.01
CA PRO A 40 5.85 5.76 27.93
C PRO A 40 5.54 6.49 29.24
N ASP A 41 5.95 7.76 29.33
CA ASP A 41 5.54 8.65 30.44
C ASP A 41 4.17 9.32 30.18
N THR A 42 3.78 9.46 28.90
CA THR A 42 2.52 10.07 28.46
C THR A 42 1.98 9.36 27.22
N THR A 43 0.69 9.54 26.90
CA THR A 43 0.10 8.98 25.67
C THR A 43 0.73 9.56 24.39
N THR A 44 1.26 10.78 24.46
CA THR A 44 2.04 11.41 23.37
C THR A 44 3.23 10.57 22.94
N TRP A 45 3.84 9.81 23.87
CA TRP A 45 4.93 8.91 23.55
C TRP A 45 4.53 7.88 22.47
N ILE A 46 3.30 7.37 22.51
CA ILE A 46 2.80 6.38 21.54
C ILE A 46 2.69 7.01 20.15
N CYS A 47 2.21 8.25 20.06
CA CYS A 47 2.13 8.97 18.80
C CYS A 47 3.51 9.25 18.23
N ASN A 48 4.44 9.72 19.07
CA ASN A 48 5.83 9.96 18.66
C ASN A 48 6.53 8.68 18.21
N LEU A 49 6.26 7.54 18.86
CA LEU A 49 6.77 6.24 18.44
C LEU A 49 6.38 5.91 16.99
N HIS A 50 5.14 6.16 16.60
CA HIS A 50 4.67 5.89 15.22
C HIS A 50 5.19 6.93 14.23
N ALA A 51 5.18 8.21 14.60
CA ALA A 51 5.64 9.30 13.74
C ALA A 51 7.14 9.17 13.41
N ASP A 52 7.95 8.79 14.40
CA ASP A 52 9.40 8.72 14.25
C ASP A 52 9.88 7.39 13.64
N ALA A 53 9.02 6.36 13.52
CA ALA A 53 9.42 5.01 13.10
C ALA A 53 10.13 4.96 11.75
N HIS A 54 9.74 5.83 10.81
CA HIS A 54 10.32 5.92 9.46
C HIS A 54 11.19 7.16 9.26
N TYR A 55 11.38 8.00 10.29
CA TYR A 55 12.18 9.21 10.20
C TYR A 55 13.65 8.92 10.53
N PHE A 56 14.33 8.20 9.62
CA PHE A 56 15.67 7.64 9.86
C PHE A 56 16.75 8.69 10.20
N ASP A 57 16.63 9.91 9.69
CA ASP A 57 17.55 11.02 10.01
C ASP A 57 17.54 11.40 11.51
N SER A 58 16.45 11.08 12.24
CA SER A 58 16.39 11.29 13.69
C SER A 58 17.00 10.16 14.51
N HIS A 59 17.24 8.99 13.90
CA HIS A 59 17.75 7.81 14.60
C HIS A 59 19.27 7.84 14.72
N THR A 60 19.95 8.30 13.67
CA THR A 60 21.42 8.28 13.53
C THR A 60 21.86 9.42 12.60
N SER A 61 23.08 9.91 12.78
CA SER A 61 23.71 10.85 11.84
C SER A 61 24.58 10.16 10.78
N ASP A 62 24.64 8.83 10.80
CA ASP A 62 25.41 8.03 9.84
C ASP A 62 24.62 7.81 8.55
N LEU A 63 25.07 8.47 7.47
CA LEU A 63 24.46 8.37 6.15
C LEU A 63 24.52 6.96 5.57
N GLU A 64 25.54 6.18 5.92
CA GLU A 64 25.66 4.80 5.45
C GLU A 64 24.56 3.93 6.07
N GLU A 65 24.33 4.06 7.37
CA GLU A 65 23.26 3.36 8.08
C GLU A 65 21.87 3.78 7.56
N ILE A 66 21.64 5.09 7.36
CA ILE A 66 20.39 5.62 6.79
C ILE A 66 20.18 5.02 5.40
N SER A 67 21.18 5.04 4.53
CA SER A 67 21.08 4.48 3.17
C SER A 67 20.76 2.98 3.18
N ARG A 68 21.33 2.22 4.13
CA ARG A 68 21.09 0.78 4.33
C ARG A 68 19.64 0.51 4.74
N LYS A 69 19.09 1.32 5.66
CA LYS A 69 17.69 1.25 6.10
C LYS A 69 16.72 1.60 4.97
N VAL A 70 17.00 2.69 4.23
CA VAL A 70 16.19 3.10 3.07
C VAL A 70 16.19 2.03 2.00
N PHE A 71 17.36 1.50 1.62
CA PHE A 71 17.49 0.43 0.64
C PHE A 71 16.67 -0.82 1.04
N SER A 72 16.76 -1.25 2.32
CA SER A 72 15.97 -2.37 2.84
C SER A 72 14.46 -2.10 2.83
N ALA A 73 14.03 -0.88 3.19
CA ALA A 73 12.61 -0.51 3.21
C ALA A 73 11.98 -0.58 1.80
N HIS A 74 12.73 -0.26 0.75
CA HIS A 74 12.25 -0.40 -0.62
C HIS A 74 11.95 -1.85 -1.00
N PHE A 75 12.75 -2.82 -0.55
CA PHE A 75 12.43 -4.24 -0.77
C PHE A 75 11.15 -4.65 -0.03
N SER A 76 10.94 -4.14 1.19
CA SER A 76 9.69 -4.38 1.91
C SER A 76 8.50 -3.83 1.14
N GLN A 77 8.59 -2.58 0.65
CA GLN A 77 7.53 -1.98 -0.17
C GLN A 77 7.25 -2.79 -1.44
N LEU A 78 8.29 -3.20 -2.16
CA LEU A 78 8.16 -4.06 -3.33
C LEU A 78 7.51 -5.41 -2.98
N SER A 79 7.86 -6.01 -1.84
CA SER A 79 7.28 -7.27 -1.39
C SER A 79 5.78 -7.16 -1.13
N ILE A 80 5.32 -6.06 -0.52
CA ILE A 80 3.90 -5.78 -0.29
C ILE A 80 3.15 -5.55 -1.60
N ILE A 81 3.78 -4.87 -2.57
CA ILE A 81 3.23 -4.70 -3.92
C ILE A 81 3.07 -6.06 -4.60
N PHE A 82 4.10 -6.91 -4.60
CA PHE A 82 4.02 -8.24 -5.20
C PHE A 82 3.01 -9.14 -4.49
N LEU A 83 2.91 -9.07 -3.17
CA LEU A 83 1.91 -9.82 -2.41
C LEU A 83 0.50 -9.35 -2.77
N SER A 84 0.27 -8.04 -2.84
CA SER A 84 -1.00 -7.45 -3.24
C SER A 84 -1.40 -7.85 -4.66
N LEU A 85 -0.47 -7.77 -5.61
CA LEU A 85 -0.68 -8.22 -6.99
C LEU A 85 -0.99 -9.72 -7.04
N SER A 86 -0.25 -10.54 -6.28
CA SER A 86 -0.52 -11.98 -6.21
C SER A 86 -1.91 -12.27 -5.65
N GLY A 87 -2.36 -11.50 -4.66
CA GLY A 87 -3.71 -11.58 -4.12
C GLY A 87 -4.77 -11.22 -5.17
N LEU A 88 -4.54 -10.17 -5.94
CA LEU A 88 -5.41 -9.78 -7.05
C LEU A 88 -5.53 -10.90 -8.10
N TYR A 89 -4.40 -11.45 -8.57
CA TYR A 89 -4.38 -12.55 -9.54
C TYR A 89 -5.03 -13.82 -9.00
N PHE A 90 -4.76 -14.16 -7.73
CA PHE A 90 -5.35 -15.33 -7.11
C PHE A 90 -6.88 -15.19 -6.97
N HIS A 91 -7.34 -14.00 -6.57
CA HIS A 91 -8.75 -13.73 -6.41
C HIS A 91 -9.48 -13.77 -7.76
N ASP A 92 -8.89 -13.19 -8.81
CA ASP A 92 -9.42 -13.27 -10.16
C ASP A 92 -9.50 -14.72 -10.65
N ALA A 93 -8.40 -15.47 -10.60
CA ALA A 93 -8.37 -16.85 -11.09
C ALA A 93 -9.31 -17.84 -10.37
N ARG A 94 -9.85 -17.49 -9.19
CA ARG A 94 -10.69 -18.39 -8.39
C ARG A 94 -12.11 -17.90 -8.18
N PHE A 95 -12.32 -16.59 -8.20
CA PHE A 95 -13.56 -15.97 -7.75
C PHE A 95 -14.12 -14.94 -8.74
N SER A 96 -13.52 -14.74 -9.91
CA SER A 96 -14.08 -13.86 -10.95
C SER A 96 -14.91 -14.59 -11.99
N ASN A 97 -15.70 -13.82 -12.74
CA ASN A 97 -16.37 -14.26 -13.96
C ASN A 97 -15.51 -14.01 -15.22
N TYR A 98 -14.17 -14.00 -15.09
CA TYR A 98 -13.27 -13.57 -16.17
C TYR A 98 -13.45 -14.37 -17.47
N GLU A 99 -13.65 -15.69 -17.41
CA GLU A 99 -13.88 -16.51 -18.62
C GLU A 99 -15.20 -16.16 -19.32
N GLU A 100 -16.25 -15.89 -18.54
CA GLU A 100 -17.57 -15.52 -19.04
C GLU A 100 -17.51 -14.11 -19.66
N TRP A 101 -16.90 -13.15 -18.96
CA TRP A 101 -16.63 -11.81 -19.49
C TRP A 101 -15.81 -11.85 -20.79
N LEU A 102 -14.80 -12.72 -20.89
CA LEU A 102 -13.97 -12.86 -22.09
C LEU A 102 -14.77 -13.35 -23.31
N SER A 103 -15.86 -14.10 -23.07
CA SER A 103 -16.72 -14.62 -24.14
C SER A 103 -17.65 -13.57 -24.76
N ASP A 104 -18.10 -12.58 -23.97
CA ASP A 104 -18.94 -11.47 -24.42
C ASP A 104 -18.70 -10.20 -23.58
N PRO A 105 -17.60 -9.48 -23.85
CA PRO A 105 -17.19 -8.33 -23.04
C PRO A 105 -18.09 -7.11 -23.22
N THR A 106 -18.96 -7.11 -24.24
CA THR A 106 -19.92 -6.03 -24.53
C THR A 106 -21.18 -6.12 -23.69
N HIS A 107 -21.57 -7.34 -23.29
CA HIS A 107 -22.83 -7.58 -22.59
C HIS A 107 -22.64 -8.08 -21.15
N ILE A 108 -21.47 -8.63 -20.82
CA ILE A 108 -21.17 -9.18 -19.49
C ILE A 108 -20.31 -8.19 -18.71
N GLY A 109 -20.67 -7.94 -17.45
CA GLY A 109 -19.90 -7.07 -16.56
C GLY A 109 -18.69 -7.81 -15.97
N LEU A 110 -17.55 -7.13 -15.84
CA LEU A 110 -16.38 -7.71 -15.17
C LEU A 110 -16.61 -7.68 -13.65
N SER A 111 -16.57 -8.85 -13.01
CA SER A 111 -16.70 -9.01 -11.56
C SER A 111 -15.60 -9.91 -11.03
N ALA A 112 -14.82 -9.39 -10.07
CA ALA A 112 -13.77 -10.16 -9.42
C ALA A 112 -14.25 -10.84 -8.13
N GLN A 113 -15.52 -10.68 -7.70
CA GLN A 113 -15.99 -11.12 -6.38
C GLN A 113 -17.01 -12.27 -6.49
N SER A 114 -16.60 -13.50 -6.14
CA SER A 114 -17.56 -14.60 -6.00
C SER A 114 -18.39 -14.38 -4.74
N ARG A 115 -19.71 -14.51 -4.89
CA ARG A 115 -20.62 -14.51 -3.74
C ARG A 115 -20.51 -15.87 -3.04
N ASN A 116 -19.93 -15.90 -1.84
CA ASN A 116 -20.12 -17.06 -0.96
C ASN A 116 -21.60 -17.17 -0.58
N VAL A 117 -22.23 -18.31 -0.89
CA VAL A 117 -23.61 -18.65 -0.50
C VAL A 117 -23.64 -19.03 1.00
N LEU A 118 -23.41 -18.06 1.88
CA LEU A 118 -23.71 -18.20 3.31
C LEU A 118 -24.38 -16.97 3.95
N VAL A 119 -24.67 -15.91 3.19
CA VAL A 119 -25.59 -14.88 3.66
C VAL A 119 -26.61 -14.59 2.57
N ASN A 120 -27.88 -14.88 2.86
CA ASN A 120 -29.03 -14.49 2.05
C ASN A 120 -29.16 -12.95 2.07
N TYR A 121 -28.36 -12.27 1.25
CA TYR A 121 -28.70 -10.92 0.79
C TYR A 121 -29.32 -11.06 -0.60
N SER A 122 -30.65 -11.21 -0.63
CA SER A 122 -31.46 -11.15 -1.85
C SER A 122 -31.56 -9.73 -2.43
N GLU A 123 -30.68 -8.81 -2.05
CA GLU A 123 -30.72 -7.40 -2.41
C GLU A 123 -29.39 -6.88 -3.00
N ILE A 124 -28.44 -7.76 -3.29
CA ILE A 124 -27.23 -7.43 -4.06
C ILE A 124 -27.38 -7.97 -5.48
N THR A 125 -28.56 -7.82 -6.08
CA THR A 125 -28.81 -8.16 -7.50
C THR A 125 -29.21 -6.92 -8.30
N GLY A 126 -28.69 -5.76 -7.90
CA GLY A 126 -28.51 -4.63 -8.81
C GLY A 126 -27.20 -4.83 -9.58
N ASN A 127 -27.24 -4.62 -10.90
CA ASN A 127 -26.12 -4.54 -11.85
C ASN A 127 -24.73 -4.42 -11.18
N GLU A 128 -23.84 -5.38 -11.44
CA GLU A 128 -22.55 -5.57 -10.75
C GLU A 128 -21.63 -4.34 -10.71
N ARG A 129 -21.86 -3.38 -11.63
CA ARG A 129 -21.17 -2.08 -11.67
C ARG A 129 -21.50 -1.15 -10.51
N ASP A 130 -22.69 -1.30 -9.90
CA ASP A 130 -23.19 -0.36 -8.89
C ASP A 130 -22.82 -0.76 -7.46
N VAL A 131 -22.45 -2.02 -7.21
CA VAL A 131 -22.25 -2.49 -5.82
C VAL A 131 -20.82 -2.25 -5.32
N SER A 132 -19.80 -2.56 -6.13
CA SER A 132 -18.40 -2.45 -5.73
C SER A 132 -17.95 -1.00 -5.48
N VAL A 133 -18.38 -0.10 -6.37
CA VAL A 133 -18.07 1.33 -6.28
C VAL A 133 -18.82 1.98 -5.10
N ASN A 134 -20.10 1.67 -4.90
CA ASN A 134 -20.88 2.28 -3.82
C ASN A 134 -20.50 1.76 -2.42
N HIS A 135 -20.08 0.50 -2.28
CA HIS A 135 -19.59 -0.01 -0.99
C HIS A 135 -18.25 0.63 -0.59
N SER A 136 -17.33 0.79 -1.55
CA SER A 136 -16.04 1.45 -1.33
C SER A 136 -16.20 2.96 -1.04
N ILE A 137 -17.12 3.63 -1.74
CA ILE A 137 -17.45 5.04 -1.49
C ILE A 137 -18.17 5.23 -0.15
N SER A 138 -19.04 4.29 0.27
CA SER A 138 -19.70 4.34 1.58
C SER A 138 -18.68 4.25 2.73
N MET A 139 -17.70 3.34 2.61
CA MET A 139 -16.63 3.19 3.60
C MET A 139 -15.73 4.44 3.67
N LEU A 140 -15.44 5.07 2.53
CA LEU A 140 -14.66 6.31 2.49
C LEU A 140 -15.41 7.51 3.11
N LYS A 141 -16.75 7.59 2.94
CA LYS A 141 -17.59 8.62 3.55
C LYS A 141 -17.80 8.43 5.06
N GLU A 142 -17.72 7.21 5.58
CA GLU A 142 -17.74 6.96 7.03
C GLU A 142 -16.40 7.32 7.71
N CYS A 143 -15.27 7.20 6.99
CA CYS A 143 -13.95 7.59 7.50
C CYS A 143 -13.66 9.10 7.41
N PHE A 144 -14.33 9.82 6.51
CA PHE A 144 -14.19 11.27 6.35
C PHE A 144 -15.57 11.94 6.35
N PRO A 145 -16.11 12.31 7.53
CA PRO A 145 -17.32 13.11 7.58
C PRO A 145 -17.03 14.50 6.98
N GLU A 146 -17.76 14.86 5.93
CA GLU A 146 -17.62 16.15 5.26
C GLU A 146 -17.99 17.29 6.23
N ASP A 147 -16.97 17.92 6.81
CA ASP A 147 -17.07 19.29 7.30
C ASP A 147 -17.16 20.21 6.07
N GLY A 148 -18.33 20.84 5.94
CA GLY A 148 -18.76 21.48 4.70
C GLY A 148 -17.78 22.49 4.10
N GLU A 149 -17.92 22.60 2.77
CA GLU A 149 -17.17 23.45 1.82
C GLU A 149 -15.88 22.85 1.24
N GLU A 150 -16.01 21.78 0.44
CA GLU A 150 -15.24 21.68 -0.81
C GLU A 150 -15.92 20.69 -1.78
N GLU A 151 -16.74 21.20 -2.70
CA GLU A 151 -17.07 20.46 -3.94
C GLU A 151 -15.80 20.32 -4.79
N ASN A 152 -14.94 19.36 -4.45
CA ASN A 152 -13.65 19.20 -5.11
C ASN A 152 -13.60 17.93 -5.99
N ALA A 153 -13.75 18.19 -7.29
CA ALA A 153 -13.08 17.58 -8.44
C ALA A 153 -13.14 16.05 -8.69
N LEU A 154 -13.39 15.20 -7.69
CA LEU A 154 -13.44 13.74 -7.83
C LEU A 154 -14.81 13.23 -8.30
N THR A 155 -15.89 13.95 -8.00
CA THR A 155 -17.25 13.63 -8.49
C THR A 155 -17.45 13.97 -9.97
N SER A 156 -16.72 14.97 -10.48
CA SER A 156 -16.82 15.42 -11.88
C SER A 156 -16.14 14.46 -12.86
N SER A 157 -15.02 13.84 -12.48
CA SER A 157 -14.24 12.95 -13.36
C SER A 157 -14.85 11.56 -13.57
N LEU A 158 -15.78 11.13 -12.70
CA LEU A 158 -16.43 9.81 -12.77
C LEU A 158 -17.86 9.83 -13.33
N SER A 159 -18.39 11.01 -13.67
CA SER A 159 -19.75 11.15 -14.25
C SER A 159 -19.79 11.18 -15.77
N TYR A 160 -18.69 10.82 -16.46
CA TYR A 160 -18.70 10.72 -17.93
C TYR A 160 -19.48 9.47 -18.39
N SER A 161 -20.75 9.68 -18.69
CA SER A 161 -21.62 8.72 -19.36
C SER A 161 -21.53 8.95 -20.89
N PRO A 162 -21.06 7.98 -21.70
CA PRO A 162 -21.16 8.12 -23.14
C PRO A 162 -22.65 8.00 -23.52
N ALA A 163 -23.17 9.05 -24.15
CA ALA A 163 -24.53 9.07 -24.69
C ALA A 163 -24.74 7.88 -25.64
N LYS A 164 -25.86 7.17 -25.45
CA LYS A 164 -26.38 6.15 -26.36
C LYS A 164 -26.43 6.69 -27.80
N ALA A 165 -25.77 5.98 -28.72
CA ALA A 165 -26.09 5.97 -30.14
C ALA A 165 -26.77 4.64 -30.46
#